data_AF-A0A523WY96-F1
#
_entry.id   AF-A0A523WY96-F1
#
_cell.length_a   1.000
_cell.length_b   1.000
_cell.length_c   1.000
_cell.angle_alpha   90.00
_cell.angle_beta   90.00
_cell.angle_gamma   90.00
#
_symmetry.space_group_name_H-M   'P 1'
#
loop_
_entity.id
_entity.type
_entity.pdbx_description
1 polymer ?
#
loop_
_entity_poly.entity_id
_entity_poly.type
_entity_poly.pdbx_seq_one_letter_code
_entity_poly.pdbx_strand_id
1 'polypeptide(L)'
;MPPKVEKHHIIDIVKAGKVFTFKATRHIIPARPLGVDIPLSPLKDQDISVEKANRKLSELLKAKVLRRFSPGQIWWGRRYDGALYVFEDR
;
A
#
# COMPACT_ATOMS: atom_id res chain seq x y z
N MET A 1 18.22 -15.12 -12.67
CA MET A 1 17.28 -14.47 -11.73
C MET A 1 17.90 -14.56 -10.34
N PRO A 2 17.94 -13.49 -9.54
CA PRO A 2 18.45 -13.58 -8.17
C PRO A 2 17.59 -14.54 -7.34
N PRO A 3 18.14 -15.17 -6.29
CA PRO A 3 17.40 -16.08 -5.43
C PRO A 3 16.22 -15.35 -4.76
N LYS A 4 15.11 -16.06 -4.59
CA LYS A 4 13.92 -15.50 -3.94
C LYS A 4 14.20 -15.27 -2.45
N VAL A 5 14.05 -14.03 -2.01
CA VAL A 5 14.18 -13.67 -0.60
C VAL A 5 12.88 -14.00 0.12
N GLU A 6 12.91 -15.04 0.96
CA GLU A 6 11.79 -15.40 1.84
C GLU A 6 11.61 -14.41 3.00
N LYS A 7 10.40 -14.38 3.58
CA LYS A 7 10.03 -13.40 4.63
C LYS A 7 10.91 -13.49 5.87
N HIS A 8 11.36 -14.68 6.27
CA HIS A 8 12.22 -14.86 7.44
C HIS A 8 13.59 -14.19 7.23
N HIS A 9 14.20 -14.31 6.05
CA HIS A 9 15.44 -13.60 5.73
C HIS A 9 15.32 -12.08 5.89
N ILE A 10 14.16 -11.51 5.52
CA ILE A 10 13.88 -10.07 5.73
C ILE A 10 13.90 -9.73 7.23
N ILE A 11 13.23 -10.54 8.05
CA ILE A 11 13.13 -10.32 9.49
C ILE A 11 14.52 -10.39 10.13
N ASP A 12 15.32 -11.41 9.78
CA ASP A 12 16.64 -11.62 10.36
C ASP A 12 17.62 -10.48 10.00
N ILE A 13 17.60 -10.03 8.74
CA ILE A 13 18.43 -8.91 8.28
C ILE A 13 18.06 -7.60 8.99
N VAL A 14 16.77 -7.31 9.14
CA VAL A 14 16.31 -6.11 9.85
C VAL A 14 16.67 -6.18 11.35
N LYS A 15 16.50 -7.34 11.99
CA LYS A 15 16.91 -7.54 13.40
C LYS A 15 18.41 -7.34 13.60
N ALA A 16 19.22 -7.68 12.59
CA ALA A 16 20.66 -7.45 12.60
C ALA A 16 21.07 -6.01 12.25
N GLY A 17 20.12 -5.07 12.10
CA GLY A 17 20.39 -3.67 11.75
C GLY A 17 20.90 -3.48 10.32
N LYS A 18 20.70 -4.48 9.45
CA LYS A 18 21.13 -4.47 8.04
C LYS A 18 19.93 -4.28 7.11
N VAL A 19 20.21 -3.92 5.87
CA VAL A 19 19.20 -3.78 4.81
C VAL A 19 19.65 -4.49 3.54
N PHE A 20 18.69 -4.98 2.75
CA PHE A 20 18.98 -5.46 1.41
C PHE A 20 19.25 -4.29 0.46
N THR A 21 19.93 -4.58 -0.65
CA THR A 21 20.09 -3.62 -1.74
C THR A 21 18.74 -3.24 -2.34
N PHE A 22 18.66 -2.03 -2.90
CA PHE A 22 17.45 -1.53 -3.54
C PHE A 22 16.94 -2.49 -4.62
N LYS A 23 15.63 -2.76 -4.63
CA LYS A 23 14.95 -3.70 -5.54
C LYS A 23 15.38 -5.18 -5.42
N ALA A 24 16.01 -5.59 -4.32
CA ALA A 24 16.31 -7.00 -4.06
C ALA A 24 15.05 -7.86 -3.82
N THR A 25 13.92 -7.24 -3.45
CA THR A 25 12.67 -7.95 -3.14
C THR A 25 11.56 -7.57 -4.11
N ARG A 26 10.65 -8.52 -4.38
CA ARG A 26 9.41 -8.27 -5.14
C ARG A 26 8.22 -8.76 -4.33
N HIS A 27 7.40 -7.81 -3.85
CA HIS A 27 6.23 -8.11 -3.05
C HIS A 27 4.97 -8.15 -3.92
N ILE A 28 4.32 -9.32 -3.95
CA ILE A 28 2.96 -9.46 -4.48
C ILE A 28 2.01 -9.14 -3.34
N ILE A 29 1.25 -8.04 -3.48
CA ILE A 29 0.26 -7.64 -2.49
C ILE A 29 -1.10 -7.99 -3.08
N PRO A 30 -1.82 -8.99 -2.51
CA PRO A 30 -3.16 -9.29 -2.96
C PRO A 30 -4.10 -8.12 -2.63
N ALA A 31 -5.10 -7.88 -3.49
CA ALA A 31 -6.15 -6.89 -3.24
C ALA A 31 -5.61 -5.48 -2.91
N ARG A 32 -4.63 -4.99 -3.68
CA ARG A 32 -3.95 -3.73 -3.39
C ARG A 32 -4.91 -2.54 -3.51
N PRO A 33 -5.09 -1.72 -2.45
CA PRO A 33 -5.81 -0.47 -2.55
C PRO A 33 -4.96 0.57 -3.29
N LEU A 34 -5.56 1.29 -4.24
CA LEU A 34 -4.95 2.39 -4.99
C LEU A 34 -5.92 3.58 -5.04
N GLY A 35 -5.45 4.78 -5.37
CA GLY A 35 -6.29 5.99 -5.46
C GLY A 35 -6.87 6.46 -4.12
N VAL A 36 -6.30 5.99 -3.01
CA VAL A 36 -6.75 6.38 -1.66
C VAL A 36 -6.64 7.90 -1.48
N ASP A 37 -5.54 8.50 -1.97
CA ASP A 37 -5.34 9.93 -2.19
C ASP A 37 -5.92 10.83 -1.10
N ILE A 38 -5.66 10.50 0.17
CA ILE A 38 -6.10 11.30 1.30
C ILE A 38 -5.21 12.51 1.55
N PRO A 39 -5.76 13.63 2.06
CA PRO A 39 -4.98 14.80 2.43
C PRO A 39 -3.87 14.45 3.43
N LEU A 40 -2.71 15.10 3.31
CA LEU A 40 -1.60 14.93 4.25
C LEU A 40 -1.84 15.61 5.61
N SER A 41 -2.84 16.48 5.72
CA SER A 41 -3.08 17.25 6.94
C SER A 41 -3.27 16.40 8.21
N PRO A 42 -4.00 15.27 8.20
CA PRO A 42 -4.11 14.41 9.39
C PRO A 42 -2.80 13.73 9.77
N LEU A 43 -1.84 13.61 8.86
CA LEU A 43 -0.50 13.04 9.14
C LEU A 43 0.46 14.08 9.73
N LYS A 44 0.14 15.37 9.61
CA LYS A 44 0.94 16.50 10.11
C LYS A 44 0.40 17.09 11.40
N ASP A 45 -0.82 16.74 11.76
CA ASP A 45 -1.47 17.20 12.99
C ASP A 45 -0.86 16.43 14.17
N GLN A 46 -0.19 17.15 15.08
CA GLN A 46 0.47 16.54 16.25
C GLN A 46 -0.52 16.21 17.37
N ASP A 47 -1.71 16.81 17.33
CA ASP A 47 -2.72 16.68 18.39
C ASP A 47 -3.83 15.69 18.02
N ILE A 48 -3.87 15.22 16.77
CA ILE A 48 -4.87 14.25 16.34
C ILE A 48 -4.63 12.88 16.95
N SER A 49 -5.66 12.32 17.59
CA SER A 49 -5.61 10.92 18.03
C SER A 49 -5.65 9.97 16.82
N VAL A 50 -5.05 8.79 16.97
CA VAL A 50 -5.06 7.73 15.94
C VAL A 50 -6.50 7.35 15.57
N GLU A 51 -7.41 7.28 16.55
CA GLU A 51 -8.82 6.96 16.34
C GLU A 51 -9.52 8.05 15.52
N LYS A 52 -9.23 9.33 15.82
CA LYS A 52 -9.79 10.46 15.06
C LYS A 52 -9.25 10.48 13.62
N ALA A 53 -7.95 10.22 13.43
CA ALA A 53 -7.35 10.11 12.10
C ALA A 53 -7.97 8.96 11.28
N ASN A 54 -8.15 7.78 11.89
CA ASN A 54 -8.77 6.61 11.25
C ASN A 54 -10.24 6.84 10.90
N ARG A 55 -11.00 7.51 11.77
CA ARG A 55 -12.38 7.92 11.46
C ARG A 55 -12.42 8.83 10.23
N LYS A 56 -11.58 9.87 10.19
CA LYS A 56 -11.49 10.79 9.06
C LYS A 56 -11.08 10.09 7.76
N LEU A 57 -10.09 9.18 7.82
CA LEU A 57 -9.71 8.34 6.67
C LEU A 57 -10.90 7.52 6.17
N SER A 58 -11.64 6.88 7.08
CA SER A 58 -12.80 6.06 6.72
C SER A 58 -13.92 6.87 6.08
N GLU A 59 -14.18 8.08 6.57
CA GLU A 59 -15.16 9.00 5.98
C GLU A 59 -14.78 9.42 4.55
N LEU A 60 -13.51 9.77 4.33
CA LEU A 60 -13.00 10.12 3.00
C LEU A 60 -13.10 8.95 2.02
N LEU A 61 -12.76 7.74 2.47
CA LEU A 61 -12.86 6.54 1.63
C LEU A 61 -14.30 6.18 1.28
N LYS A 62 -15.25 6.37 2.21
CA LYS A 62 -16.69 6.13 1.96
C LYS A 62 -17.29 7.10 0.93
N ALA A 63 -16.71 8.29 0.79
CA ALA A 63 -17.14 9.27 -0.20
C ALA A 63 -16.70 8.90 -1.62
N LYS A 64 -15.66 8.09 -1.78
CA LYS A 64 -15.11 7.66 -3.07
C LYS A 64 -15.87 6.47 -3.68
N VAL A 65 -15.76 6.31 -5.00
CA VAL A 65 -16.25 5.12 -5.71
C VAL A 65 -15.17 4.05 -5.66
N LEU A 66 -15.53 2.82 -5.29
CA LEU A 66 -14.60 1.70 -5.28
C LEU A 66 -14.78 0.82 -6.51
N ARG A 67 -13.74 0.72 -7.35
CA ARG A 67 -13.69 -0.20 -8.48
C ARG A 67 -12.72 -1.34 -8.22
N ARG A 68 -13.14 -2.56 -8.56
CA ARG A 68 -12.29 -3.74 -8.51
C ARG A 68 -11.79 -4.08 -9.91
N PHE A 69 -10.49 -4.33 -10.01
CA PHE A 69 -9.87 -4.86 -11.22
C PHE A 69 -9.32 -6.25 -10.98
N SER A 70 -9.46 -7.11 -11.98
CA SER A 70 -8.91 -8.47 -11.97
C SER A 70 -7.38 -8.46 -11.91
N PRO A 71 -6.75 -9.55 -11.46
CA PRO A 71 -5.29 -9.72 -11.54
C PRO A 71 -4.73 -9.53 -12.96
N GLY A 72 -3.48 -9.08 -13.06
CA GLY A 72 -2.76 -8.91 -14.32
C GLY A 72 -3.00 -7.58 -15.04
N GLN A 73 -3.80 -6.69 -14.46
CA GLN A 73 -4.15 -5.40 -15.05
C GLN A 73 -3.00 -4.39 -14.98
N ILE A 74 -3.02 -3.44 -15.92
CA ILE A 74 -2.09 -2.32 -15.97
C ILE A 74 -2.79 -1.09 -15.39
N TRP A 75 -2.19 -0.49 -14.37
CA TRP A 75 -2.66 0.77 -13.78
C TRP A 75 -1.52 1.77 -13.73
N TRP A 76 -1.72 2.96 -14.31
CA TRP A 76 -0.69 4.01 -14.47
C TRP A 76 0.67 3.47 -14.97
N GLY A 77 0.64 2.66 -16.03
CA GLY A 77 1.84 2.10 -16.67
C GLY A 77 2.52 0.97 -15.87
N ARG A 78 1.96 0.53 -14.74
CA ARG A 78 2.50 -0.58 -13.94
C ARG A 78 1.60 -1.80 -14.02
N ARG A 79 2.19 -2.97 -14.25
CA ARG A 79 1.48 -4.26 -14.18
C ARG A 79 1.35 -4.72 -12.73
N TYR A 80 0.16 -5.12 -12.35
CA TYR A 80 -0.13 -5.68 -11.03
C TYR A 80 -0.57 -7.13 -11.15
N ASP A 81 0.22 -8.02 -10.57
CA ASP A 81 -0.03 -9.46 -10.65
C ASP A 81 -1.20 -9.91 -9.74
N GLY A 82 -1.58 -9.09 -8.75
CA GLY A 82 -2.74 -9.31 -7.88
C GLY A 82 -3.94 -8.41 -8.24
N ALA A 83 -5.11 -8.71 -7.67
CA ALA A 83 -6.30 -7.87 -7.83
C ALA A 83 -6.08 -6.45 -7.27
N LEU A 84 -6.74 -5.46 -7.87
CA LEU A 84 -6.70 -4.07 -7.43
C LEU A 84 -8.07 -3.60 -6.94
N TYR A 85 -8.04 -2.72 -5.96
CA TYR A 85 -9.20 -1.99 -5.45
C TYR A 85 -8.87 -0.51 -5.56
N VAL A 86 -9.39 0.15 -6.59
CA VAL A 86 -9.10 1.55 -6.87
C VAL A 86 -10.22 2.40 -6.31
N PHE A 87 -9.87 3.34 -5.46
CA PHE A 87 -10.76 4.41 -5.04
C PHE A 87 -10.66 5.55 -6.06
N GLU A 88 -11.80 5.96 -6.61
CA GLU A 88 -11.94 7.05 -7.56
C GLU A 88 -12.77 8.16 -6.93
N ASP A 89 -12.40 9.41 -7.19
CA ASP A 89 -13.27 10.53 -6.84
C ASP A 89 -14.57 10.47 -7.64
N ARG A 90 -15.66 10.89 -7.01
CA ARG A 90 -16.98 10.97 -7.65
C ARG A 90 -17.04 12.08 -8.68
#